data_AF-A0A809SCL5-F1
#
_entry.id   AF-A0A809SCL5-F1
#
_cell.length_a   1.000
_cell.length_b   1.000
_cell.length_c   1.000
_cell.angle_alpha   90.00
_cell.angle_beta   90.00
_cell.angle_gamma   90.00
#
_symmetry.space_group_name_H-M   'P 1'
#
loop_
_entity.id
_entity.type
_entity.pdbx_description
1 polymer ?
#
loop_
_entity_poly.entity_id
_entity_poly.type
_entity_poly.pdbx_seq_one_letter_code
_entity_poly.pdbx_strand_id
1 'polypeptide(L)' 'MLDTILEFIFYLFIEVISFNVGRFCLRVLTLGRFNSRIDDHRQGWVSLVGFLVILVLIIGFGVWMNN' A
#
# COMPACT_ATOMS: atom_id res chain seq x y z
N MET A 1 -23.06 2.46 14.55
CA MET A 1 -23.31 1.59 13.37
C MET A 1 -22.83 2.27 12.08
N LEU A 2 -23.11 3.58 11.90
CA LEU A 2 -22.54 4.36 10.80
C LEU A 2 -21.00 4.47 10.90
N ASP A 3 -20.47 4.66 12.11
CA ASP A 3 -19.02 4.77 12.37
C ASP A 3 -18.26 3.50 11.97
N THR A 4 -18.85 2.33 12.25
CA THR A 4 -18.27 1.01 11.96
C THR A 4 -18.19 0.74 10.45
N ILE A 5 -19.20 1.20 9.70
CA ILE A 5 -19.22 1.08 8.23
C ILE A 5 -18.20 2.03 7.61
N LEU A 6 -18.10 3.26 8.14
CA LEU A 6 -17.12 4.24 7.69
C LEU A 6 -15.69 3.72 7.91
N GLU A 7 -15.39 3.19 9.09
CA GLU A 7 -14.10 2.57 9.41
C GLU A 7 -13.78 1.41 8.46
N PHE A 8 -14.75 0.53 8.19
CA PHE A 8 -14.57 -0.59 7.28
C PHE A 8 -14.27 -0.13 5.84
N ILE A 9 -15.00 0.86 5.33
CA ILE A 9 -14.74 1.46 4.02
C ILE A 9 -13.34 2.08 4.00
N PHE A 10 -12.95 2.78 5.06
CA PHE A 10 -11.64 3.40 5.16
C PHE A 10 -10.51 2.36 5.14
N TYR A 11 -10.67 1.25 5.88
CA TYR A 11 -9.75 0.12 5.85
C TYR A 11 -9.63 -0.49 4.44
N LEU A 12 -10.75 -0.71 3.75
CA LEU A 12 -10.73 -1.19 2.37
C LEU A 12 -9.99 -0.23 1.42
N PHE A 13 -10.22 1.07 1.56
CA PHE A 13 -9.51 2.07 0.75
C PHE A 13 -8.00 2.04 1.01
N ILE A 14 -7.58 2.00 2.29
CA ILE A 14 -6.17 1.89 2.65
C ILE A 14 -5.57 0.62 2.06
N GLU A 15 -6.26 -0.52 2.17
CA GLU A 15 -5.76 -1.79 1.66
C GLU A 15 -5.62 -1.79 0.13
N VAL A 16 -6.59 -1.22 -0.60
CA VAL A 16 -6.53 -1.07 -2.06
C VAL A 16 -5.39 -0.16 -2.49
N ILE A 17 -5.20 0.96 -1.79
CA ILE A 17 -4.10 1.90 -2.06
C ILE A 17 -2.77 1.22 -1.78
N SER A 18 -2.63 0.59 -0.62
CA SER A 18 -1.43 -0.14 -0.20
C SER A 18 -1.07 -1.22 -1.21
N PHE A 19 -2.04 -2.04 -1.60
CA PHE A 19 -1.83 -3.09 -2.60
C PHE A 19 -1.38 -2.54 -3.97
N ASN A 20 -2.00 -1.45 -4.45
CA ASN A 20 -1.60 -0.84 -5.72
C ASN A 20 -0.20 -0.20 -5.65
N VAL A 21 0.14 0.47 -4.56
CA VAL A 21 1.47 1.04 -4.33
C VAL A 21 2.53 -0.06 -4.27
N GLY A 22 2.26 -1.14 -3.53
CA GLY A 22 3.16 -2.29 -3.43
C GLY A 22 3.34 -2.99 -4.77
N ARG A 23 2.25 -3.19 -5.52
CA ARG A 23 2.31 -3.76 -6.88
C ARG A 23 3.14 -2.87 -7.79
N PHE A 24 2.92 -1.56 -7.78
CA PHE A 24 3.67 -0.62 -8.60
C PHE A 24 5.16 -0.66 -8.24
N CYS A 25 5.49 -0.60 -6.96
CA CYS A 25 6.87 -0.63 -6.48
C CYS A 25 7.58 -1.93 -6.88
N LEU A 26 6.95 -3.09 -6.66
CA LEU A 26 7.49 -4.38 -7.08
C LEU A 26 7.61 -4.49 -8.60
N ARG A 27 6.66 -3.92 -9.36
CA ARG A 27 6.73 -3.88 -10.82
C ARG A 27 7.88 -3.01 -11.31
N VAL A 28 8.14 -1.88 -10.67
CA VAL A 28 9.27 -1.00 -10.98
C VAL A 28 10.60 -1.69 -10.64
N LEU A 29 10.73 -2.28 -9.45
CA LEU A 29 11.94 -2.97 -9.00
C LEU A 29 12.29 -4.19 -9.86
N THR A 30 11.29 -4.86 -10.43
CA THR A 30 11.49 -6.07 -11.25
C THR A 30 11.47 -5.78 -12.76
N LEU A 31 11.57 -4.51 -13.18
CA LEU A 31 11.54 -4.09 -14.59
C LEU A 31 10.31 -4.63 -15.35
N GLY A 32 9.15 -4.67 -14.69
CA GLY A 32 7.90 -5.12 -15.28
C GLY A 32 7.64 -6.62 -15.23
N ARG A 33 8.55 -7.44 -14.69
CA ARG A 33 8.33 -8.90 -14.60
C ARG A 33 7.31 -9.30 -13.54
N PHE A 34 7.13 -8.49 -12.50
CA PHE A 34 6.18 -8.79 -11.44
C PHE A 34 4.77 -8.30 -11.80
N ASN A 35 3.87 -9.25 -12.05
CA ASN A 35 2.46 -8.98 -12.36
C ASN A 35 1.57 -9.80 -11.42
N SER A 36 1.49 -9.42 -10.14
CA SER A 36 0.63 -10.10 -9.16
C SER A 36 -0.79 -9.55 -9.27
N ARG A 37 -1.80 -10.42 -9.39
CA ARG A 37 -3.22 -10.08 -9.42
C ARG A 37 -3.81 -9.99 -8.00
N ILE A 38 -4.92 -9.26 -7.87
CA ILE A 38 -5.77 -9.34 -6.67
C ILE A 38 -6.32 -10.78 -6.70
N ASP A 39 -6.33 -11.46 -5.55
CA ASP A 39 -6.62 -12.91 -5.35
C ASP A 39 -5.39 -13.87 -5.44
N ASP A 40 -4.17 -13.37 -5.66
CA ASP A 40 -2.97 -14.20 -5.57
C ASP A 40 -2.57 -14.46 -4.10
N HIS A 41 -1.98 -15.62 -3.81
CA HIS A 41 -1.38 -15.92 -2.49
C HIS A 41 -0.30 -14.90 -2.05
N ARG A 42 0.22 -14.13 -3.01
CA ARG A 42 1.22 -13.06 -2.79
C ARG A 42 0.58 -11.71 -2.42
N GLN A 43 -0.75 -11.59 -2.46
CA GLN A 43 -1.47 -10.33 -2.24
C GLN A 43 -1.13 -9.69 -0.90
N GLY A 44 -1.12 -10.47 0.17
CA GLY A 44 -0.75 -9.98 1.51
C GLY A 44 0.66 -9.40 1.54
N TRP A 45 1.63 -10.07 0.92
CA TRP A 45 3.02 -9.60 0.83
C TRP A 45 3.17 -8.33 0.01
N VAL A 46 2.44 -8.24 -1.12
CA VAL A 46 2.41 -7.04 -1.97
C VAL A 46 1.80 -5.86 -1.20
N SER A 47 0.72 -6.09 -0.46
CA SER A 47 0.09 -5.06 0.38
C SER A 47 1.00 -4.59 1.51
N LEU A 48 1.75 -5.49 2.16
CA LEU A 48 2.74 -5.15 3.17
C LEU A 48 3.87 -4.28 2.60
N VAL A 49 4.38 -4.61 1.41
CA VAL A 49 5.40 -3.80 0.72
C VAL A 49 4.86 -2.40 0.44
N GLY A 50 3.63 -2.29 -0.06
CA GLY A 50 3.01 -0.99 -0.30
C GLY A 50 2.80 -0.18 0.97
N PHE A 51 2.43 -0.82 2.07
CA PHE A 51 2.25 -0.18 3.37
C PHE A 51 3.58 0.39 3.87
N LEU A 52 4.65 -0.39 3.71
CA LEU A 52 6.00 0.01 4.10
C LEU A 52 6.49 1.21 3.28
N VAL A 53 6.20 1.26 1.97
CA VAL A 53 6.48 2.41 1.11
C VAL A 53 5.72 3.65 1.58
N ILE A 54 4.43 3.53 1.88
CA ILE A 54 3.61 4.63 2.41
C ILE A 54 4.19 5.14 3.74
N LEU A 55 4.58 4.24 4.63
CA LEU A 55 5.14 4.58 5.93
C LEU A 55 6.49 5.32 5.80
N VAL A 56 7.37 4.88 4.89
CA VAL A 56 8.63 5.58 4.59
C VAL A 56 8.37 6.97 4.01
N LEU A 57 7.38 7.12 3.12
CA LEU A 57 7.01 8.43 2.56
C LEU A 57 6.49 9.38 3.63
N ILE A 58 5.65 8.90 4.56
CA ILE A 58 5.13 9.71 5.67
C ILE A 58 6.27 10.17 6.58
N ILE A 59 7.17 9.25 6.97
CA ILE A 59 8.33 9.58 7.81
C ILE A 59 9.24 10.57 7.09
N GLY A 60 9.56 10.31 5.81
CA GLY A 60 10.40 11.20 5.00
C GLY A 60 9.79 12.61 4.86
N PHE A 61 8.48 12.69 4.67
CA PHE A 61 7.76 13.97 4.62
C PHE A 61 7.77 14.69 5.98
N GLY A 62 7.59 13.96 7.08
CA GLY A 62 7.69 14.51 8.44
C GLY A 62 9.07 15.06 8.75
N VAL A 63 10.13 14.34 8.36
CA VAL A 63 11.52 14.80 8.48
C VAL A 63 11.76 16.05 7.63
N TRP A 64 11.25 16.08 6.40
CA TRP A 64 11.38 17.23 5.49
C TRP A 64 10.67 18.48 6.01
N MET A 65 9.45 18.36 6.52
CA MET A 65 8.71 19.48 7.10
C MET A 65 9.33 20.02 8.40
N ASN A 66 10.09 19.18 9.11
CA ASN A 66 10.78 19.53 10.35
C ASN A 66 12.17 20.14 10.12
N ASN A 67 12.65 20.23 8.87
CA ASN A 67 13.97 20.75 8.53
C ASN A 67 13.89 21.96 7.59
#